data_AF-A0A941FBD7-F1
#
_entry.id   AF-A0A941FBD7-F1
#
_cell.length_a   1.000
_cell.length_b   1.000
_cell.length_c   1.000
_cell.angle_alpha   90.00
_cell.angle_beta   90.00
_cell.angle_gamma   90.00
#
_symmetry.space_group_name_H-M   'P 1'
#
loop_
_entity.id
_entity.type
_entity.pdbx_description
1 polymer ?
#
loop_
_entity_poly.entity_id
_entity_poly.type
_entity_poly.pdbx_seq_one_letter_code
_entity_poly.pdbx_strand_id
1 'polypeptide(L)'
;TTYTWTKGGVVIGGETGATLTIDPADVTDNGTYGVTVEDSNGCTSTEQTVVVTIQALPVPTINGDAAETTTEWCEGEDITLTGGGGAPGATYSWLLPDGSTQNTAVLTINNA
;
A
#
# COMPACT_ATOMS: atom_id res chain seq x y z
N THR A 1 -34.83 -7.25 7.76
CA THR A 1 -34.09 -6.46 6.78
C THR A 1 -32.83 -7.19 6.44
N THR A 2 -32.58 -7.44 5.17
CA THR A 2 -31.43 -8.20 4.68
C THR A 2 -30.68 -7.35 3.67
N TYR A 3 -29.36 -7.34 3.76
CA TYR A 3 -28.50 -6.63 2.82
C TYR A 3 -27.97 -7.61 1.78
N THR A 4 -27.78 -7.15 0.55
CA THR A 4 -27.04 -7.89 -0.47
C THR A 4 -25.92 -7.01 -0.97
N TRP A 5 -24.69 -7.46 -0.78
CA TRP A 5 -23.49 -6.77 -1.23
C TRP A 5 -23.04 -7.30 -2.58
N THR A 6 -22.55 -6.43 -3.45
CA THR A 6 -22.01 -6.80 -4.77
C THR A 6 -20.60 -6.22 -4.95
N LYS A 7 -19.74 -6.92 -5.69
CA LYS A 7 -18.44 -6.42 -6.21
C LYS A 7 -18.41 -6.63 -7.71
N GLY A 8 -18.27 -5.55 -8.47
CA GLY A 8 -18.33 -5.59 -9.94
C GLY A 8 -19.67 -6.14 -10.47
N GLY A 9 -20.76 -5.92 -9.74
CA GLY A 9 -22.10 -6.45 -10.07
C GLY A 9 -22.32 -7.92 -9.70
N VAL A 10 -21.34 -8.61 -9.10
CA VAL A 10 -21.47 -9.99 -8.63
C VAL A 10 -21.75 -10.00 -7.13
N VAL A 11 -22.73 -10.78 -6.69
CA VAL A 11 -23.08 -10.91 -5.26
C VAL A 11 -21.92 -11.50 -4.46
N ILE A 12 -21.59 -10.85 -3.35
CA ILE A 12 -20.66 -11.35 -2.34
C ILE A 12 -21.46 -12.27 -1.41
N GLY A 13 -21.29 -13.58 -1.59
CA GLY A 13 -22.04 -14.59 -0.82
C GLY A 13 -21.71 -14.54 0.67
N GLY A 14 -22.72 -14.71 1.51
CA GLY A 14 -22.57 -14.73 2.98
C GLY A 14 -22.69 -13.35 3.65
N GLU A 15 -22.56 -12.27 2.88
CA GLU A 15 -22.62 -10.90 3.40
C GLU A 15 -24.07 -10.38 3.39
N THR A 16 -24.71 -10.42 4.56
CA THR A 16 -26.12 -10.02 4.74
C THR A 16 -26.32 -8.96 5.83
N GLY A 17 -25.23 -8.56 6.48
CA GLY A 17 -25.22 -7.52 7.49
C GLY A 17 -25.26 -6.12 6.88
N ALA A 18 -25.59 -5.13 7.71
CA ALA A 18 -25.58 -3.72 7.34
C ALA A 18 -24.16 -3.17 7.04
N THR A 19 -23.13 -3.95 7.33
CA THR A 19 -21.72 -3.59 7.15
C THR A 19 -21.01 -4.72 6.41
N LEU A 20 -20.23 -4.35 5.40
CA LEU A 20 -19.25 -5.21 4.73
C LEU A 20 -17.86 -4.84 5.24
N THR A 21 -17.09 -5.82 5.72
CA THR A 21 -15.72 -5.62 6.20
C THR A 21 -14.74 -6.43 5.37
N ILE A 22 -13.74 -5.76 4.82
CA ILE A 22 -12.62 -6.39 4.10
C ILE A 22 -11.39 -6.22 4.98
N ASP A 23 -10.88 -7.32 5.52
CA ASP A 23 -9.71 -7.31 6.41
C ASP A 23 -8.87 -8.59 6.23
N PRO A 24 -7.61 -8.51 5.78
CA PRO A 24 -6.93 -7.29 5.30
C PRO A 24 -7.44 -6.89 3.90
N ALA A 25 -7.50 -5.58 3.64
CA ALA A 25 -7.77 -5.07 2.29
C ALA A 25 -6.48 -4.97 1.47
N ASP A 26 -6.50 -5.39 0.21
CA ASP A 26 -5.37 -5.25 -0.71
C ASP A 26 -5.77 -4.75 -2.12
N VAL A 27 -4.80 -4.58 -3.02
CA VAL A 27 -5.05 -4.03 -4.37
C VAL A 27 -5.94 -4.90 -5.27
N THR A 28 -6.15 -6.16 -4.92
CA THR A 28 -7.13 -7.04 -5.59
C THR A 28 -8.57 -6.76 -5.12
N ASP A 29 -8.73 -5.97 -4.06
CA ASP A 29 -10.03 -5.50 -3.58
C ASP A 29 -10.56 -4.26 -4.27
N ASN A 30 -9.78 -3.65 -5.16
CA ASN A 30 -10.25 -2.59 -6.03
C ASN A 30 -11.49 -3.03 -6.82
N GLY A 31 -12.48 -2.15 -6.91
CA GLY A 31 -13.68 -2.43 -7.67
C GLY A 31 -14.86 -1.54 -7.28
N THR A 32 -15.96 -1.70 -8.00
CA THR A 32 -17.23 -1.07 -7.66
C THR A 32 -17.99 -1.97 -6.71
N TYR A 33 -18.27 -1.47 -5.51
CA TYR A 33 -19.10 -2.15 -4.52
C TYR A 33 -20.52 -1.61 -4.58
N GLY A 34 -21.50 -2.51 -4.55
CA GLY A 34 -22.91 -2.18 -4.52
C GLY A 34 -23.60 -2.73 -3.28
N VAL A 35 -24.68 -2.09 -2.87
CA VAL A 35 -25.55 -2.57 -1.80
C VAL A 35 -27.01 -2.36 -2.14
N THR A 36 -27.82 -3.40 -1.91
CA THR A 36 -29.27 -3.33 -1.87
C THR A 36 -29.76 -3.78 -0.50
N VAL A 37 -30.95 -3.31 -0.12
CA VAL A 37 -31.61 -3.72 1.12
C VAL A 37 -33.03 -4.19 0.83
N GLU A 38 -33.42 -5.27 1.49
CA GLU A 38 -34.79 -5.82 1.47
C GLU A 38 -35.37 -5.78 2.89
N ASP A 39 -36.56 -5.23 3.07
CA ASP A 39 -37.25 -5.24 4.36
C ASP A 39 -37.95 -6.60 4.65
N SER A 40 -38.58 -6.75 5.83
CA SER A 40 -39.30 -7.98 6.18
C SER A 40 -40.57 -8.22 5.35
N ASN A 41 -41.04 -7.22 4.62
CA ASN A 41 -42.23 -7.28 3.78
C ASN A 41 -41.90 -7.56 2.31
N GLY A 42 -40.62 -7.71 1.96
CA GLY A 42 -40.14 -7.96 0.60
C GLY A 42 -39.93 -6.69 -0.25
N CYS A 43 -39.97 -5.50 0.34
CA CYS A 43 -39.68 -4.26 -0.37
C CYS A 43 -38.16 -4.10 -0.54
N THR A 44 -37.69 -3.95 -1.78
CA THR A 44 -36.26 -3.78 -2.11
C THR A 44 -35.91 -2.33 -2.47
N SER A 45 -34.70 -1.90 -2.12
CA SER A 45 -34.16 -0.61 -2.54
C SER A 45 -33.53 -0.67 -3.93
N THR A 46 -33.39 0.49 -4.58
CA THR A 46 -32.43 0.66 -5.68
C THR A 46 -31.02 0.42 -5.17
N GLU A 47 -30.18 -0.22 -5.99
CA GLU A 47 -28.76 -0.43 -5.66
C GLU A 47 -28.02 0.91 -5.58
N GLN A 48 -27.25 1.09 -4.51
CA GLN A 48 -26.28 2.17 -4.37
C GLN A 48 -24.89 1.62 -4.59
N THR A 49 -24.04 2.36 -5.31
CA THR A 49 -22.68 1.91 -5.63
C THR A 49 -21.61 2.93 -5.25
N VAL A 50 -20.43 2.43 -4.93
CA VAL A 50 -19.23 3.22 -4.65
C VAL A 50 -18.01 2.55 -5.31
N VAL A 51 -17.11 3.37 -5.87
CA VAL A 51 -15.85 2.88 -6.41
C VAL A 51 -14.81 2.89 -5.30
N VAL A 52 -14.26 1.72 -4.99
CA VAL A 52 -13.17 1.55 -4.01
C VAL A 52 -11.85 1.46 -4.76
N THR A 53 -10.93 2.37 -4.42
CA THR A 53 -9.57 2.40 -4.93
C THR A 53 -8.57 2.21 -3.80
N ILE A 54 -7.89 1.07 -3.79
CA ILE A 54 -6.79 0.78 -2.89
C ILE A 54 -5.48 0.97 -3.66
N GLN A 55 -4.49 1.56 -2.98
CA GLN A 55 -3.15 1.77 -3.53
C GLN A 55 -2.18 0.81 -2.85
N ALA A 56 -1.25 0.25 -3.64
CA ALA A 56 -0.19 -0.56 -3.09
C ALA A 56 0.66 0.26 -2.10
N LEU A 57 1.11 -0.38 -1.03
CA LEU A 57 2.12 0.22 -0.16
C LEU A 57 3.42 0.40 -0.95
N PRO A 58 4.14 1.51 -0.73
CA PRO A 58 5.47 1.68 -1.31
C PRO A 58 6.41 0.59 -0.79
N VAL A 59 7.22 0.03 -1.69
CA VAL A 59 8.22 -0.98 -1.35
C VAL A 59 9.59 -0.30 -1.39
N PRO A 60 10.23 -0.02 -0.24
CA PRO A 60 11.49 0.71 -0.24
C PRO A 60 12.59 -0.10 -0.93
N THR A 61 13.43 0.57 -1.71
CA THR A 61 14.66 0.01 -2.28
C THR A 61 15.86 0.82 -1.83
N ILE A 62 17.02 0.17 -1.79
CA ILE A 62 18.32 0.84 -1.59
C ILE A 62 19.14 0.55 -2.84
N ASN A 63 19.69 1.62 -3.42
CA ASN A 63 20.50 1.59 -4.62
C ASN A 63 21.87 2.22 -4.30
N GLY A 64 22.95 1.46 -4.37
CA GLY A 64 24.31 2.00 -4.27
C GLY A 64 24.75 2.69 -5.57
N ASP A 65 25.80 3.50 -5.49
CA ASP A 65 26.43 4.13 -6.68
C ASP A 65 26.94 3.06 -7.66
N ALA A 66 26.14 2.86 -8.71
CA ALA A 66 26.43 2.28 -10.01
C ALA A 66 27.64 1.32 -10.17
N ALA A 67 27.53 0.09 -9.66
CA ALA A 67 28.11 -1.13 -10.26
C ALA A 67 27.72 -2.38 -9.45
N GLU A 68 27.48 -2.18 -8.16
CA GLU A 68 27.55 -3.26 -7.21
C GLU A 68 26.16 -3.63 -6.69
N THR A 69 25.68 -4.77 -7.17
CA THR A 69 24.88 -5.66 -6.31
C THR A 69 25.76 -6.28 -5.20
N THR A 70 27.05 -5.93 -5.15
CA THR A 70 27.98 -6.34 -4.11
C THR A 70 27.91 -5.37 -2.94
N THR A 71 28.04 -5.96 -1.77
CA THR A 71 28.03 -5.31 -0.47
C THR A 71 29.45 -5.06 0.02
N GLU A 72 30.42 -4.93 -0.89
CA GLU A 72 31.85 -4.87 -0.59
C GLU A 72 32.43 -3.58 -1.15
N TRP A 73 32.97 -2.74 -0.27
CA TRP A 73 33.66 -1.49 -0.58
C TRP A 73 35.08 -1.56 -0.06
N CYS A 74 36.02 -0.86 -0.71
CA CYS A 74 37.37 -0.75 -0.17
C CYS A 74 37.39 0.28 0.97
N GLU A 75 38.24 0.04 1.96
CA GLU A 75 38.49 1.00 3.05
C GLU A 75 38.93 2.35 2.48
N GLY A 76 38.30 3.42 2.94
CA GLY A 76 38.58 4.79 2.52
C GLY A 76 37.85 5.25 1.25
N GLU A 77 36.98 4.42 0.66
CA GLU A 77 36.11 4.85 -0.43
C GLU A 77 34.87 5.59 0.10
N ASP A 78 34.35 6.52 -0.70
CA ASP A 78 33.06 7.15 -0.43
C ASP A 78 31.93 6.23 -0.92
N ILE A 79 30.95 5.97 -0.05
CA ILE A 79 29.78 5.17 -0.38
C ILE A 79 28.59 6.11 -0.54
N THR A 80 27.93 6.07 -1.70
CA THR A 80 26.65 6.73 -1.92
C THR A 80 25.53 5.71 -2.01
N LEU A 81 24.56 5.82 -1.11
CA LEU A 81 23.33 5.02 -1.09
C LEU A 81 22.14 5.92 -1.40
N THR A 82 21.32 5.52 -2.36
CA THR A 82 20.10 6.21 -2.77
C THR A 82 18.89 5.38 -2.38
N GLY A 83 17.92 6.03 -1.75
CA GLY A 83 16.64 5.43 -1.37
C GLY A 83 15.68 5.52 -2.55
N GLY A 84 15.00 4.41 -2.84
CA GLY A 84 14.04 4.31 -3.94
C GLY A 84 12.76 3.60 -3.52
N GLY A 85 11.89 3.34 -4.51
CA GLY A 85 10.66 2.57 -4.34
C GLY A 85 9.52 3.27 -3.56
N GLY A 86 9.74 4.52 -3.16
CA GLY A 86 8.69 5.39 -2.61
C GLY A 86 7.70 5.90 -3.65
N ALA A 87 6.45 6.13 -3.24
CA ALA A 87 5.47 6.86 -4.05
C ALA A 87 5.88 8.36 -4.20
N PRO A 88 5.31 9.11 -5.17
CA PRO A 88 5.58 10.55 -5.28
C PRO A 88 5.36 11.28 -3.95
N GLY A 89 6.38 12.02 -3.49
CA GLY A 89 6.37 12.69 -2.18
C GLY A 89 6.81 11.82 -1.00
N ALA A 90 7.33 10.61 -1.24
CA ALA A 90 7.91 9.78 -0.20
C ALA A 90 9.08 10.50 0.50
N THR A 91 9.19 10.26 1.80
CA THR A 91 10.28 10.73 2.64
C THR A 91 11.19 9.55 2.97
N TYR A 92 12.48 9.83 3.13
CA TYR A 92 13.50 8.82 3.40
C TYR A 92 14.20 9.16 4.71
N SER A 93 14.46 8.14 5.53
CA SER A 93 15.21 8.26 6.77
C SER A 93 16.17 7.08 6.89
N TRP A 94 17.45 7.40 7.10
CA TRP A 94 18.53 6.42 7.24
C TRP A 94 18.97 6.40 8.70
N LEU A 95 18.97 5.23 9.33
CA LEU A 95 19.57 5.01 10.64
C LEU A 95 21.01 4.52 10.44
N LEU A 96 21.97 5.29 10.95
CA LEU A 96 23.38 4.96 10.89
C LEU A 96 23.79 4.08 12.08
N PRO A 97 24.93 3.36 11.98
CA PRO A 97 25.40 2.47 13.06
C PRO A 97 25.69 3.19 14.39
N ASP A 98 25.99 4.49 14.35
CA ASP A 98 26.20 5.34 15.52
C ASP A 98 24.89 5.76 16.21
N GLY A 99 23.73 5.35 15.66
CA GLY A 99 22.41 5.68 16.15
C GLY A 99 21.88 7.04 15.65
N SER A 100 22.63 7.76 14.83
CA SER A 100 22.16 9.00 14.22
C SER A 100 21.23 8.73 13.03
N THR A 101 20.35 9.70 12.73
CA THR A 101 19.39 9.60 11.62
C THR A 101 19.62 10.70 10.60
N GLN A 102 19.62 10.35 9.31
CA GLN A 102 19.63 11.32 8.22
C GLN A 102 18.34 11.28 7.41
N ASN A 103 17.75 12.44 7.15
CA ASN A 103 16.47 12.58 6.46
C ASN A 103 16.69 13.11 5.03
N THR A 104 17.28 12.27 4.19
CA THR A 104 17.69 12.59 2.82
C THR A 104 17.37 11.43 1.89
N ALA A 105 17.10 11.70 0.61
CA ALA A 105 16.93 10.64 -0.39
C ALA A 105 18.26 9.96 -0.76
N VAL A 106 19.38 10.68 -0.58
CA VAL A 106 20.74 10.20 -0.86
C VAL A 106 21.56 10.31 0.41
N LEU A 107 22.05 9.18 0.91
CA LEU A 107 22.99 9.07 2.00
C LEU A 107 24.40 8.93 1.42
N THR A 108 25.32 9.79 1.85
CA THR A 108 26.74 9.68 1.54
C THR A 108 27.51 9.39 2.82
N ILE A 109 28.27 8.29 2.82
CA ILE A 109 29.21 7.93 3.88
C ILE A 109 30.60 8.18 3.29
N ASN A 110 31.27 9.22 3.79
CA ASN A 110 32.59 9.59 3.27
C ASN A 110 33.69 8.79 3.97
N ASN A 111 34.64 8.26 3.20
CA ASN A 111 35.79 7.49 3.66
C ASN A 111 35.37 6.35 4.62
N ALA A 112 34.52 5.44 4.12
CA ALA A 112 33.96 4.33 4.88
C ALA A 112 35.02 3.30 5.32
#